data_AF-A0A2M7CXQ2-F1
#
_entry.id   AF-A0A2M7CXQ2-F1
#
_cell.length_a   1.000
_cell.length_b   1.000
_cell.length_c   1.000
_cell.angle_alpha   90.00
_cell.angle_beta   90.00
_cell.angle_gamma   90.00
#
_symmetry.space_group_name_H-M   'P 1'
#
loop_
_entity.id
_entity.type
_entity.pdbx_description
1 polymer ?
#
loop_
_entity_poly.entity_id
_entity_poly.type
_entity_poly.pdbx_seq_one_letter_code
_entity_poly.pdbx_strand_id
1 'polypeptide(L)'
;MKTFDLHRGSSPLLISLPHNGTAIPEALRQRLSDAGLRVADTDWRVDQLYDFAHELGASILQPVYSRYLVDLNRPPDGGLLYPGQNETGLLPTLAFSGAALYRPGAEPSAEEAPARIANYWQPYHQALQAEIARIKHQHGRVRLWD
;
A
#
# COMPACT_ATOMS: atom_id res chain seq x y z
N MET A 1 8.45 -8.92 11.49
CA MET A 1 7.25 -9.33 10.71
C MET A 1 7.44 -8.83 9.28
N LYS A 2 7.10 -9.64 8.27
CA LYS A 2 7.15 -9.21 6.87
C LYS A 2 5.92 -8.35 6.55
N THR A 3 6.13 -7.16 5.97
CA THR A 3 5.04 -6.22 5.62
C THR A 3 4.95 -5.94 4.13
N PHE A 4 5.98 -6.30 3.37
CA PHE A 4 6.04 -6.20 1.91
C PHE A 4 6.94 -7.30 1.32
N ASP A 5 6.84 -7.46 0.01
CA ASP A 5 7.69 -8.24 -0.86
C ASP A 5 8.41 -7.30 -1.83
N LEU A 6 9.74 -7.46 -1.96
CA LEU A 6 10.54 -6.73 -2.93
C LEU A 6 11.29 -7.73 -3.80
N HIS A 7 10.87 -7.85 -5.05
CA HIS A 7 11.65 -8.49 -6.11
C HIS A 7 12.63 -7.46 -6.68
N ARG A 8 13.93 -7.77 -6.64
CA ARG A 8 14.97 -6.91 -7.23
C ARG A 8 15.31 -7.37 -8.64
N GLY A 9 15.06 -6.50 -9.60
CA GLY A 9 15.41 -6.69 -10.99
C GLY A 9 16.73 -6.04 -11.39
N SER A 10 17.04 -6.09 -12.68
CA SER A 10 18.28 -5.60 -13.31
C SER A 10 18.07 -4.45 -14.29
N SER A 11 16.83 -4.01 -14.53
CA SER A 11 16.50 -2.91 -15.43
C SER A 11 16.26 -1.60 -14.66
N PRO A 12 16.30 -0.43 -15.32
CA PRO A 12 16.06 0.86 -14.68
C PRO A 12 14.56 1.14 -14.41
N LEU A 13 13.76 0.10 -14.16
CA LEU A 13 12.33 0.18 -13.89
C LEU A 13 12.03 -0.41 -12.50
N LEU A 14 11.28 0.36 -11.70
CA LEU A 14 10.68 -0.08 -10.45
C LEU A 14 9.17 0.07 -10.56
N ILE A 15 8.45 -1.01 -10.32
CA ILE A 15 6.99 -1.06 -10.22
C ILE A 15 6.63 -1.16 -8.74
N SER A 16 5.92 -0.19 -8.22
CA SER A 16 5.33 -0.19 -6.88
C SER A 16 3.84 -0.49 -7.02
N LEU A 17 3.32 -1.44 -6.24
CA LEU A 17 1.91 -1.85 -6.27
C LEU A 17 1.29 -1.66 -4.88
N PRO A 18 1.13 -0.41 -4.41
CA PRO A 18 0.85 -0.10 -3.00
C PRO A 18 -0.51 -0.60 -2.49
N HIS A 19 -1.40 -1.03 -3.38
CA HIS A 19 -2.74 -1.53 -3.03
C HIS A 19 -2.98 -3.00 -3.40
N ASN A 20 -1.96 -3.75 -3.84
CA ASN A 20 -2.12 -5.16 -4.24
C ASN A 20 -2.12 -6.16 -3.06
N GLY A 21 -1.84 -5.70 -1.83
CA GLY A 21 -1.93 -6.50 -0.61
C GLY A 21 -3.38 -6.82 -0.20
N THR A 22 -3.57 -7.97 0.43
CA THR A 22 -4.91 -8.47 0.83
C THR A 22 -5.00 -8.94 2.28
N ALA A 23 -3.86 -9.17 2.95
CA ALA A 23 -3.87 -9.64 4.32
C ALA A 23 -4.46 -8.58 5.26
N ILE A 24 -5.16 -9.04 6.29
CA ILE A 24 -5.67 -8.21 7.38
C ILE A 24 -5.12 -8.79 8.69
N PRO A 25 -4.43 -7.99 9.53
CA PRO A 25 -3.98 -8.45 10.84
C PRO A 25 -5.18 -8.86 11.70
N GLU A 26 -5.03 -9.89 12.53
CA GLU A 26 -6.14 -10.42 13.33
C GLU A 26 -6.79 -9.36 14.25
N ALA A 27 -5.97 -8.48 14.84
CA ALA A 27 -6.46 -7.36 15.65
C ALA A 27 -7.36 -6.38 14.86
N LEU A 28 -7.15 -6.26 13.55
CA LEU A 28 -7.98 -5.43 12.68
C LEU A 28 -9.22 -6.21 12.21
N ARG A 29 -9.08 -7.50 11.91
CA ARG A 29 -10.16 -8.36 11.39
C ARG A 29 -11.42 -8.32 12.25
N GLN A 30 -11.26 -8.31 13.58
CA GLN A 30 -12.38 -8.27 14.54
C GLN A 30 -13.16 -6.95 14.53
N ARG A 31 -12.53 -5.87 14.06
CA ARG A 31 -13.09 -4.51 13.99
C ARG A 31 -13.78 -4.23 12.66
N LEU A 32 -13.40 -4.95 11.60
CA LEU A 32 -13.95 -4.72 10.27
C LEU A 32 -15.40 -5.19 10.17
N SER A 33 -16.17 -4.49 9.35
CA SER A 33 -17.49 -4.91 8.87
C SER A 33 -17.33 -6.02 7.83
N ASP A 34 -18.44 -6.66 7.45
CA ASP A 34 -18.44 -7.61 6.33
C ASP A 34 -17.94 -6.99 5.02
N ALA A 35 -18.11 -5.67 4.85
CA ALA A 35 -17.57 -4.94 3.72
C ALA A 35 -16.05 -4.78 3.80
N GLY A 36 -15.52 -4.40 4.97
CA GLY A 36 -14.09 -4.30 5.20
C GLY A 36 -13.36 -5.63 5.01
N LEU A 37 -13.96 -6.73 5.44
CA LEU A 37 -13.38 -8.07 5.29
C LEU A 37 -13.22 -8.53 3.83
N ARG A 38 -13.96 -7.94 2.89
CA ARG A 38 -13.85 -8.26 1.46
C ARG A 38 -12.64 -7.62 0.78
N VAL A 39 -11.99 -6.63 1.40
CA VAL A 39 -10.86 -5.88 0.81
C VAL A 39 -11.12 -5.46 -0.64
N ALA A 40 -12.31 -4.90 -0.88
CA ALA A 40 -12.81 -4.64 -2.23
C ALA A 40 -11.97 -3.59 -2.99
N ASP A 41 -11.31 -2.70 -2.27
CA ASP A 41 -10.47 -1.63 -2.84
C ASP A 41 -9.00 -2.05 -3.04
N THR A 42 -8.71 -3.35 -2.96
CA THR A 42 -7.44 -3.92 -3.41
C THR A 42 -7.33 -3.81 -4.92
N ASP A 43 -6.12 -3.53 -5.41
CA ASP A 43 -5.77 -3.56 -6.84
C ASP A 43 -5.64 -5.01 -7.30
N TRP A 44 -6.77 -5.70 -7.39
CA TRP A 44 -6.84 -7.12 -7.69
C TRP A 44 -6.25 -7.42 -9.07
N ARG A 45 -5.41 -8.45 -9.13
CA ARG A 45 -4.81 -8.98 -10.36
C ARG A 45 -3.85 -8.03 -11.06
N VAL A 46 -3.55 -6.85 -10.50
CA VAL A 46 -2.55 -5.94 -11.07
C VAL A 46 -1.15 -6.58 -11.08
N ASP A 47 -0.85 -7.42 -10.09
CA ASP A 47 0.31 -8.32 -10.08
C ASP A 47 0.37 -9.23 -11.31
N GLN A 48 -0.75 -9.86 -11.66
CA GLN A 48 -0.84 -10.76 -12.81
C GLN A 48 -0.82 -9.98 -14.13
N LEU A 49 -1.45 -8.80 -14.15
CA LEU A 49 -1.41 -7.89 -15.29
C LEU A 49 0.02 -7.47 -15.63
N TYR A 50 0.87 -7.31 -14.61
CA TYR A 50 2.28 -6.95 -14.75
C TYR A 50 3.27 -8.12 -14.64
N ASP A 51 2.83 -9.38 -14.73
CA ASP A 51 3.72 -10.54 -14.58
C ASP A 51 4.89 -10.51 -15.59
N PHE A 52 4.65 -9.96 -16.79
CA PHE A 52 5.67 -9.71 -17.82
C PHE A 52 6.83 -8.81 -17.34
N ALA A 53 6.64 -8.01 -16.29
CA ALA A 53 7.65 -7.09 -15.78
C ALA A 53 8.87 -7.83 -15.20
N HIS A 54 8.69 -9.06 -14.73
CA HIS A 54 9.80 -9.93 -14.33
C HIS A 54 10.73 -10.22 -15.51
N GLU A 55 10.18 -10.52 -16.68
CA GLU A 55 10.96 -10.77 -17.90
C GLU A 55 11.67 -9.51 -18.41
N LEU A 56 11.07 -8.33 -18.17
CA LEU A 56 11.71 -7.03 -18.42
C LEU A 56 12.80 -6.68 -17.39
N GLY A 57 13.05 -7.56 -16.41
CA GLY A 57 14.01 -7.35 -15.33
C GLY A 57 13.63 -6.18 -14.41
N ALA A 58 12.35 -5.82 -14.32
CA ALA A 58 11.89 -4.76 -13.43
C ALA A 58 12.03 -5.19 -11.96
N SER A 59 12.29 -4.22 -11.08
CA SER A 59 12.09 -4.43 -9.65
C SER A 59 10.60 -4.24 -9.34
N ILE A 60 10.05 -5.04 -8.43
CA ILE A 60 8.62 -5.02 -8.08
C ILE A 60 8.48 -4.99 -6.56
N LEU A 61 7.73 -4.02 -6.04
CA LEU A 61 7.44 -3.84 -4.62
C LEU A 61 5.93 -3.99 -4.37
N GLN A 62 5.57 -4.90 -3.46
CA GLN A 62 4.16 -5.21 -3.14
C GLN A 62 3.96 -5.30 -1.62
N PRO A 63 2.90 -4.74 -1.05
CA PRO A 63 2.59 -4.91 0.35
C PRO A 63 1.94 -6.27 0.63
N VAL A 64 2.13 -6.78 1.83
CA VAL A 64 1.42 -7.98 2.31
C VAL A 64 -0.02 -7.63 2.70
N TYR A 65 -0.19 -6.48 3.34
CA TYR A 65 -1.45 -6.07 3.96
C TYR A 65 -2.28 -5.19 3.04
N SER A 66 -3.61 -5.28 3.17
CA SER A 66 -4.54 -4.42 2.46
C SER A 66 -4.38 -2.96 2.88
N ARG A 67 -4.67 -2.05 1.95
CA ARG A 67 -4.76 -0.60 2.18
C ARG A 67 -5.69 -0.21 3.33
N TYR A 68 -6.63 -1.09 3.72
CA TYR A 68 -7.51 -0.88 4.87
C TYR A 68 -6.78 -0.84 6.21
N LEU A 69 -5.58 -1.43 6.27
CA LEU A 69 -4.69 -1.28 7.40
C LEU A 69 -4.03 0.10 7.40
N VAL A 70 -3.36 0.46 6.32
CA VAL A 70 -2.80 1.78 6.07
C VAL A 70 -2.66 1.96 4.56
N ASP A 71 -3.10 3.11 4.06
CA ASP A 71 -2.99 3.42 2.65
C ASP A 71 -1.56 3.87 2.32
N LEU A 72 -0.83 3.01 1.61
CA LEU A 72 0.57 3.28 1.24
C LEU A 72 0.72 4.33 0.14
N ASN A 73 -0.37 4.71 -0.53
CA ASN A 73 -0.38 5.80 -1.52
C ASN A 73 -0.88 7.12 -0.92
N ARG A 74 -0.84 7.26 0.41
CA ARG A 74 -1.16 8.51 1.12
C ARG A 74 0.07 9.01 1.89
N PRO A 75 0.23 10.34 2.02
CA PRO A 75 1.30 10.90 2.82
C PRO A 75 1.07 10.57 4.31
N PRO A 76 2.16 10.43 5.10
CA PRO A 76 2.06 9.99 6.48
C PRO A 76 1.46 11.05 7.42
N ASP A 77 1.37 12.30 6.96
CA ASP A 77 0.68 13.39 7.64
C ASP A 77 -0.85 13.38 7.42
N GLY A 78 -1.35 12.47 6.59
CA GLY A 78 -2.79 12.32 6.31
C GLY A 78 -3.36 13.39 5.39
N GLY A 79 -2.52 14.18 4.71
CA GLY A 79 -2.96 15.16 3.72
C GLY A 79 -3.80 14.54 2.59
N LEU A 80 -4.86 15.26 2.18
CA LEU A 80 -5.66 14.95 0.99
C LEU A 80 -4.83 15.19 -0.27
N LEU A 81 -4.87 14.27 -1.25
CA LEU A 81 -4.18 14.43 -2.53
C LEU A 81 -5.03 15.19 -3.56
N TYR A 82 -6.36 15.03 -3.50
CA TYR A 82 -7.33 15.61 -4.42
C TYR A 82 -8.45 16.33 -3.64
N PRO A 83 -8.23 17.58 -3.21
CA PRO A 83 -9.24 18.39 -2.53
C PRO A 83 -10.54 18.45 -3.35
N GLY A 84 -11.67 18.10 -2.73
CA GLY A 84 -13.00 18.12 -3.36
C GLY A 84 -13.46 16.79 -3.98
N GLN A 85 -12.65 15.73 -3.90
CA GLN A 85 -13.06 14.36 -4.24
C GLN A 85 -13.35 13.54 -2.97
N ASN A 86 -14.13 12.46 -3.10
CA ASN A 86 -14.32 11.47 -2.03
C ASN A 86 -13.01 10.69 -1.84
N GLU A 87 -12.09 11.29 -1.10
CA GLU A 87 -10.81 10.68 -0.79
C GLU A 87 -10.85 9.94 0.53
N THR A 88 -10.32 8.73 0.54
CA THR A 88 -10.02 8.01 1.77
C THR A 88 -8.68 8.50 2.33
N GLY A 89 -8.64 8.76 3.64
CA GLY A 89 -7.41 9.16 4.33
C GLY A 89 -6.42 8.00 4.53
N LEU A 90 -5.25 8.30 5.12
CA LEU A 90 -4.18 7.35 5.43
C LEU A 90 -4.69 6.09 6.15
N LEU A 91 -5.64 6.26 7.08
CA LEU A 91 -6.37 5.17 7.71
C LEU A 91 -7.82 5.22 7.19
N PRO A 92 -8.15 4.50 6.11
CA PRO A 92 -9.46 4.60 5.48
C PRO A 92 -10.54 4.05 6.41
N THR A 93 -11.66 4.76 6.55
CA THR A 93 -12.85 4.31 7.30
C THR A 93 -14.02 3.93 6.39
N LEU A 94 -13.96 4.37 5.13
CA LEU A 94 -14.92 4.08 4.07
C LEU A 94 -14.20 3.39 2.91
N ALA A 95 -14.89 2.44 2.28
CA ALA A 95 -14.48 1.89 1.00
C ALA A 95 -14.68 2.94 -0.11
N PHE A 96 -14.13 2.71 -1.30
CA PHE A 96 -14.41 3.55 -2.47
C PHE A 96 -15.88 3.59 -2.86
N SER A 97 -16.60 2.49 -2.59
CA SER A 97 -18.06 2.43 -2.75
C SER A 97 -18.84 3.29 -1.75
N GLY A 98 -18.18 3.86 -0.73
CA GLY A 98 -18.80 4.56 0.40
C GLY A 98 -19.26 3.64 1.53
N ALA A 99 -19.08 2.31 1.42
CA ALA A 99 -19.42 1.39 2.50
C ALA A 99 -18.50 1.56 3.71
N ALA A 100 -19.04 1.52 4.93
CA ALA A 100 -18.25 1.55 6.16
C ALA A 100 -17.35 0.31 6.26
N LEU A 101 -16.05 0.53 6.46
CA LEU A 101 -15.05 -0.54 6.58
C LEU A 101 -15.05 -1.18 7.97
N TYR A 102 -15.40 -0.41 8.98
CA TYR A 102 -15.40 -0.82 10.38
C TYR A 102 -16.82 -1.04 10.89
N ARG A 103 -16.95 -1.87 11.91
CA ARG A 103 -18.16 -1.92 12.73
C ARG A 103 -18.33 -0.56 13.45
N PRO A 104 -19.57 -0.13 13.74
CA PRO A 104 -19.80 1.15 14.42
C PRO A 104 -19.01 1.25 15.72
N GLY A 105 -18.21 2.31 15.88
CA GLY A 105 -17.40 2.57 17.07
C GLY A 105 -16.07 1.81 17.12
N ALA A 106 -15.72 1.05 16.06
CA ALA A 106 -14.47 0.31 15.97
C ALA A 106 -13.46 0.95 15.00
N GLU A 107 -13.75 2.14 14.48
CA GLU A 107 -12.88 2.93 13.60
C GLU A 107 -11.51 3.21 14.23
N PRO A 108 -10.44 3.38 13.43
CA PRO A 108 -9.14 3.76 13.94
C PRO A 108 -9.18 5.15 14.57
N SER A 109 -8.61 5.28 15.77
CA SER A 109 -8.36 6.59 16.35
C SER A 109 -7.12 7.24 15.72
N ALA A 110 -6.98 8.56 15.85
CA ALA A 110 -5.78 9.27 15.40
C ALA A 110 -4.50 8.78 16.12
N GLU A 111 -4.64 8.27 17.34
CA GLU A 111 -3.53 7.73 18.15
C GLU A 111 -2.95 6.43 17.58
N GLU A 112 -3.69 5.72 16.73
CA GLU A 112 -3.20 4.51 16.05
C GLU A 112 -2.26 4.81 14.87
N ALA A 113 -2.34 6.03 14.30
CA ALA A 113 -1.62 6.38 13.08
C ALA A 113 -0.09 6.25 13.23
N PRO A 114 0.56 6.77 14.29
CA PRO A 114 2.01 6.61 14.45
C PRO A 114 2.47 5.16 14.45
N ALA A 115 1.72 4.26 15.10
CA ALA A 115 2.05 2.85 15.15
C ALA A 115 1.88 2.17 13.78
N ARG A 116 0.82 2.51 13.03
CA ARG A 116 0.62 1.96 11.68
C ARG A 116 1.66 2.51 10.68
N ILE A 117 2.02 3.79 10.83
CA ILE A 117 3.07 4.41 10.03
C ILE A 117 4.41 3.71 10.27
N ALA A 118 4.85 3.63 11.53
CA ALA A 118 6.15 3.06 11.88
C ALA A 118 6.28 1.58 11.49
N ASN A 119 5.20 0.80 11.61
CA ASN A 119 5.25 -0.65 11.40
C ASN A 119 4.98 -1.08 9.95
N TYR A 120 4.25 -0.29 9.15
CA TYR A 120 3.81 -0.72 7.82
C TYR A 120 4.14 0.30 6.72
N TRP A 121 3.77 1.57 6.91
CA TRP A 121 4.02 2.62 5.91
C TRP A 121 5.51 2.90 5.73
N GLN A 122 6.23 3.11 6.83
CA GLN A 122 7.64 3.51 6.82
C GLN A 122 8.55 2.41 6.26
N PRO A 123 8.40 1.12 6.62
CA PRO A 123 9.19 0.06 5.99
C PRO A 123 8.99 -0.05 4.47
N TYR A 124 7.74 0.09 3.99
CA TYR A 124 7.45 0.07 2.55
C TYR A 124 8.15 1.23 1.83
N HIS A 125 8.02 2.45 2.36
CA HIS A 125 8.62 3.65 1.76
C HIS A 125 10.15 3.66 1.86
N GLN A 126 10.73 3.09 2.93
CA GLN A 126 12.17 2.88 3.02
C GLN A 126 12.66 1.90 1.96
N ALA A 127 11.94 0.81 1.72
CA ALA A 127 12.28 -0.15 0.67
C ALA A 127 12.17 0.48 -0.73
N LEU A 128 11.11 1.24 -0.99
CA LEU A 128 10.92 2.01 -2.22
C LEU A 128 12.10 2.96 -2.47
N GLN A 129 12.45 3.79 -1.49
CA GLN A 129 13.54 4.76 -1.60
C GLN A 129 14.92 4.08 -1.74
N ALA A 130 15.17 3.00 -0.99
CA ALA A 130 16.41 2.24 -1.10
C ALA A 130 16.57 1.61 -2.47
N GLU A 131 15.48 1.08 -3.05
CA GLU A 131 15.50 0.47 -4.37
C GLU A 131 15.65 1.50 -5.49
N ILE A 132 14.98 2.65 -5.38
CA ILE A 132 15.21 3.81 -6.25
C ILE A 132 16.68 4.21 -6.24
N ALA A 133 17.29 4.34 -5.06
CA ALA A 133 18.70 4.70 -4.92
C ALA A 133 19.62 3.65 -5.55
N ARG A 134 19.37 2.36 -5.32
CA ARG A 134 20.12 1.24 -5.91
C ARG A 134 20.07 1.28 -7.45
N ILE A 135 18.88 1.41 -8.03
CA ILE A 135 18.69 1.45 -9.49
C ILE A 135 19.37 2.68 -10.09
N LYS A 136 19.18 3.87 -9.47
CA LYS A 136 19.87 5.09 -9.92
C LYS A 136 21.38 4.96 -9.87
N HIS A 137 21.94 4.34 -8.83
CA HIS A 137 23.38 4.09 -8.73
C HIS A 137 23.89 3.19 -9.87
N GLN A 138 23.14 2.14 -10.23
CA GLN A 138 23.54 1.18 -11.27
C GLN A 138 23.36 1.68 -12.70
N HIS A 139 22.31 2.47 -12.96
CA HIS A 139 21.91 2.84 -14.32
C HIS A 139 21.96 4.35 -14.61
N GLY A 140 22.31 5.18 -13.63
CA GLY A 140 22.26 6.64 -13.70
C GLY A 140 20.83 7.23 -13.72
N ARG A 141 19.80 6.40 -13.83
CA ARG A 141 18.38 6.77 -13.89
C ARG A 141 17.48 5.66 -13.35
N VAL A 142 16.25 6.03 -12.99
CA VAL A 142 15.17 5.10 -12.66
C VAL A 142 13.85 5.63 -13.22
N ARG A 143 12.98 4.73 -13.66
CA ARG A 143 11.56 4.99 -13.88
C ARG A 143 10.80 4.31 -12.75
N LEU A 144 10.01 5.10 -12.02
CA LEU A 144 9.04 4.59 -11.06
C LEU A 144 7.68 4.53 -11.77
N TRP A 145 7.04 3.37 -11.70
CA TRP A 145 5.64 3.16 -12.03
C TRP A 145 4.93 2.79 -10.73
N ASP A 146 3.94 3.57 -10.32
CA ASP A 146 3.25 3.49 -9.03
C ASP A 146 1.77 3.83 -9.22
#